data_AF-A0A847UTN0-F1
#
_entry.id   AF-A0A847UTN0-F1
#
_cell.length_a   1.000
_cell.length_b   1.000
_cell.length_c   1.000
_cell.angle_alpha   90.00
_cell.angle_beta   90.00
_cell.angle_gamma   90.00
#
_symmetry.space_group_name_H-M   'P 1'
#
loop_
_entity.id
_entity.type
_entity.pdbx_description
1 polymer ?
#
loop_
_entity_poly.entity_id
_entity_poly.type
_entity_poly.pdbx_seq_one_letter_code
_entity_poly.pdbx_strand_id
1 'polypeptide(L)' 'MSTITGIWAREILDSRGNPTIEVEVTLESGATGRAAVPSGAS' A
#
# COMPACT_ATOMS: atom_id res chain seq x y z
N MET A 1 0.72 10.70 17.53
CA MET A 1 0.63 11.67 16.41
C MET A 1 0.39 10.92 15.11
N SER A 2 -0.26 11.53 14.12
CA SER A 2 -0.62 10.92 12.83
C SER A 2 0.26 11.38 11.67
N THR A 3 1.39 12.02 11.95
CA THR A 3 2.37 12.43 10.94
C THR A 3 2.91 11.19 10.21
N ILE A 4 2.96 11.23 8.88
CA ILE A 4 3.55 10.14 8.08
C ILE A 4 5.07 10.28 8.09
N THR A 5 5.78 9.19 8.35
CA THR A 5 7.25 9.14 8.41
C THR A 5 7.86 8.20 7.39
N GLY A 6 7.08 7.27 6.84
CA GLY A 6 7.54 6.33 5.82
C GLY A 6 6.41 5.90 4.89
N ILE A 7 6.75 5.73 3.62
CA ILE A 7 5.87 5.17 2.60
C ILE A 7 6.72 4.20 1.78
N TRP A 8 6.26 2.97 1.63
CA TRP A 8 6.92 1.96 0.83
C TRP A 8 5.89 1.22 -0.03
N ALA A 9 6.21 1.01 -1.31
CA ALA A 9 5.31 0.39 -2.27
C ALA A 9 5.96 -0.84 -2.94
N ARG A 10 5.15 -1.85 -3.24
CA ARG A 10 5.50 -3.03 -4.05
C ARG A 10 4.45 -3.31 -5.10
N GLU A 11 4.90 -3.90 -6.20
CA GLU A 11 4.03 -4.62 -7.11
C GLU A 11 3.63 -5.96 -6.48
N ILE A 12 2.34 -6.30 -6.57
CA ILE A 12 1.74 -7.58 -6.18
C ILE A 12 0.81 -8.05 -7.31
N LEU A 13 0.31 -9.28 -7.21
CA LEU A 13 -0.71 -9.78 -8.14
C LEU A 13 -2.11 -9.70 -7.50
N ASP A 14 -3.10 -9.26 -8.28
CA ASP A 14 -4.52 -9.29 -7.89
C ASP A 14 -5.12 -10.71 -7.98
N SER A 15 -6.41 -10.85 -7.70
CA SER A 15 -7.13 -12.13 -7.78
C SER A 15 -7.24 -12.71 -9.20
N ARG A 16 -6.92 -11.93 -10.24
CA ARG A 16 -6.89 -12.34 -11.65
C ARG A 16 -5.46 -12.53 -12.16
N GLY A 17 -4.44 -12.37 -11.31
CA GLY A 17 -3.03 -12.47 -11.69
C GLY A 17 -2.50 -11.23 -12.42
N ASN A 18 -3.21 -10.10 -12.39
CA ASN A 18 -2.70 -8.85 -12.96
C ASN A 18 -1.83 -8.12 -11.94
N PRO A 19 -0.72 -7.50 -12.37
CA PRO A 19 0.04 -6.58 -11.53
C PRO A 19 -0.83 -5.44 -10.96
N THR A 20 -0.74 -5.21 -9.66
CA THR A 20 -1.31 -4.06 -8.95
C THR A 20 -0.35 -3.59 -7.85
N ILE A 21 -0.68 -2.49 -7.18
CA ILE A 21 0.17 -1.84 -6.17
C ILE A 21 -0.35 -2.13 -4.76
N GLU A 22 0.56 -2.47 -3.86
CA GLU A 22 0.35 -2.44 -2.42
C GLU A 22 1.26 -1.40 -1.76
N VAL A 23 0.70 -0.62 -0.85
CA VAL A 23 1.41 0.43 -0.11
C VAL A 23 1.37 0.13 1.38
N GLU A 24 2.51 0.33 2.03
CA GLU A 24 2.66 0.36 3.48
C GLU A 24 3.03 1.78 3.91
N VAL A 25 2.36 2.29 4.94
CA VAL A 25 2.58 3.61 5.52
C VAL A 25 2.93 3.48 6.99
N THR A 26 4.00 4.15 7.42
CA THR A 26 4.41 4.25 8.81
C THR A 26 4.13 5.66 9.32
N LEU A 27 3.51 5.75 10.50
CA LEU A 27 3.28 7.00 11.22
C LEU A 27 4.37 7.23 12.26
N GLU A 28 4.54 8.49 12.67
CA GLU A 28 5.44 8.88 13.77
C GLU A 28 5.07 8.21 15.10
N SER A 29 3.81 7.83 15.29
CA SER A 29 3.39 7.00 16.44
C SER A 29 3.95 5.57 16.42
N GLY A 30 4.62 5.15 15.35
CA GLY A 30 5.05 3.77 15.11
C GLY A 30 3.96 2.87 14.52
N ALA A 31 2.73 3.36 14.37
CA ALA A 31 1.66 2.60 13.73
C ALA A 31 1.95 2.38 12.24
N THR A 32 1.66 1.17 11.74
CA THR A 32 1.81 0.80 10.33
C THR A 32 0.47 0.37 9.75
N GLY A 33 0.13 0.89 8.57
CA GLY A 33 -1.04 0.47 7.78
C GLY A 33 -0.63 -0.04 6.41
N ARG A 34 -1.31 -1.05 5.89
CA ARG A 34 -1.08 -1.63 4.57
C ARG A 34 -2.37 -1.73 3.79
N ALA A 35 -2.35 -1.36 2.52
CA ALA A 35 -3.50 -1.48 1.63
C ALA A 35 -3.06 -1.82 0.20
N ALA A 36 -3.80 -2.73 -0.44
CA ALA A 36 -3.69 -3.05 -1.85
C ALA A 36 -4.76 -2.31 -2.65
N VAL A 37 -4.40 -1.79 -3.81
CA VAL A 37 -5.34 -1.11 -4.72
C VAL A 37 -6.01 -2.16 -5.62
N PRO A 38 -7.35 -2.16 -5.74
CA PRO A 38 -8.02 -3.04 -6.70
C PRO A 38 -7.71 -2.61 -8.13
N SER A 39 -7.49 -3.58 -9.01
CA SER A 39 -7.17 -3.34 -10.42
C SER A 39 -8.40 -2.79 -11.15
N GLY A 40 -8.30 -1.55 -11.63
CA GLY A 40 -9.32 -0.91 -12.48
C GLY A 40 -9.06 -1.08 -13.97
N ALA A 41 -10.00 -0.61 -14.79
CA ALA A 41 -9.71 -0.27 -16.18
C ALA A 41 -9.05 1.11 -16.20
N SER A 42 -7.94 1.25 -16.91
CA SER A 42 -7.19 2.51 -17.06
C SER A 42 -7.88 3.49 -17.99
#